data_AF-A0A800EB80-F1
#
_entry.id   AF-A0A800EB80-F1
#
_cell.length_a   1.000
_cell.length_b   1.000
_cell.length_c   1.000
_cell.angle_alpha   90.00
_cell.angle_beta   90.00
_cell.angle_gamma   90.00
#
_symmetry.space_group_name_H-M   'P 1'
#
loop_
_entity.id
_entity.type
_entity.pdbx_description
1 polymer ?
#
loop_
_entity_poly.entity_id
_entity_poly.type
_entity_poly.pdbx_seq_one_letter_code
_entity_poly.pdbx_strand_id
1 'polypeptide(L)' 'MSKKQNPKKKQLNPYIKYSSLTTQMAVIIATGAFFGEYLDKKTTSDIPIYTIILSLLSIFLALYYVLKKIINHNEKK' A
#
# COMPACT_ATOMS: atom_id res chain seq x y z
N MET A 1 -5.42 -0.17 -47.49
CA MET A 1 -5.76 0.68 -46.32
C MET A 1 -5.63 -0.14 -45.04
N SER A 2 -4.55 0.04 -44.28
CA SER A 2 -4.35 -0.68 -43.01
C SER A 2 -4.97 0.10 -41.86
N LYS A 3 -6.06 -0.43 -41.29
CA LYS A 3 -6.82 0.19 -40.19
C LYS A 3 -5.99 0.12 -38.92
N LYS A 4 -5.20 1.16 -38.63
CA LYS A 4 -4.54 1.35 -37.33
C LYS A 4 -5.61 1.38 -36.25
N GLN A 5 -5.77 0.26 -35.56
CA GLN A 5 -6.54 0.17 -34.33
C GLN A 5 -5.75 0.94 -33.26
N ASN A 6 -6.12 2.20 -33.05
CA ASN A 6 -5.69 2.93 -31.87
C ASN A 6 -6.15 2.10 -30.66
N PRO A 7 -5.26 1.68 -29.74
CA PRO A 7 -5.70 1.06 -28.51
C PRO A 7 -6.46 2.13 -27.75
N LYS A 8 -7.80 2.11 -27.85
CA LYS A 8 -8.67 2.83 -26.92
C LYS A 8 -8.21 2.38 -25.55
N LYS A 9 -7.50 3.26 -24.83
CA LYS A 9 -7.07 3.02 -23.45
C LYS A 9 -8.35 2.64 -22.71
N LYS A 10 -8.57 1.34 -22.48
CA LYS A 10 -9.73 0.83 -21.76
C LYS A 10 -9.70 1.61 -20.46
N GLN A 11 -10.69 2.49 -20.27
CA GLN A 11 -10.88 3.20 -19.03
C GLN A 11 -11.17 2.10 -18.02
N LEU A 12 -10.11 1.62 -17.35
CA LEU A 12 -10.19 0.51 -16.41
C LEU A 12 -11.22 0.94 -15.38
N ASN A 13 -12.29 0.16 -15.29
CA ASN A 13 -13.45 0.47 -14.47
C ASN A 13 -12.94 0.88 -13.08
N PRO A 14 -13.38 2.00 -12.51
CA PRO A 14 -12.83 2.54 -11.27
C PRO A 14 -12.76 1.49 -10.15
N TYR A 15 -13.71 0.54 -10.10
CA TYR A 15 -13.69 -0.64 -9.25
C TYR A 15 -12.41 -1.49 -9.31
N ILE A 16 -11.91 -1.78 -10.51
CA ILE A 16 -10.67 -2.56 -10.70
C ILE A 16 -9.47 -1.75 -10.22
N LYS A 17 -9.53 -0.42 -10.41
CA LYS A 17 -8.50 0.51 -9.93
C LYS A 17 -8.47 0.59 -8.40
N TYR A 18 -9.62 0.51 -7.73
CA TYR A 18 -9.69 0.42 -6.25
C TYR A 18 -9.23 -0.93 -5.72
N SER A 19 -9.58 -2.04 -6.37
CA SER A 19 -9.11 -3.37 -5.98
C SER A 19 -7.58 -3.49 -6.02
N SER A 20 -6.95 -3.02 -7.11
CA SER A 20 -5.49 -2.96 -7.21
C SER A 20 -4.86 -2.00 -6.19
N LEU A 21 -5.56 -0.91 -5.85
CA LEU A 21 -5.17 0.04 -4.81
C LEU A 21 -5.08 -0.63 -3.43
N THR A 22 -6.15 -1.32 -3.05
CA THR A 22 -6.30 -2.02 -1.78
C THR A 22 -5.30 -3.15 -1.67
N THR A 23 -5.09 -3.91 -2.74
CA THR A 23 -4.07 -4.96 -2.79
C THR A 23 -2.68 -4.39 -2.47
N GLN A 24 -2.35 -3.23 -3.04
CA GLN A 24 -1.06 -2.59 -2.81
C GLN A 24 -0.90 -2.07 -1.38
N MET A 25 -1.97 -1.57 -0.75
CA MET A 25 -1.96 -1.19 0.67
C MET A 25 -1.89 -2.41 1.60
N ALA A 26 -2.61 -3.47 1.28
CA ALA A 26 -2.62 -4.71 2.04
C ALA A 26 -1.23 -5.35 2.10
N VAL A 27 -0.48 -5.32 1.00
CA VAL A 27 0.93 -5.79 0.98
C VAL A 27 1.81 -4.98 1.94
N ILE A 28 1.66 -3.65 1.96
CA ILE A 28 2.45 -2.77 2.85
C ILE A 28 2.11 -3.06 4.31
N ILE A 29 0.83 -3.17 4.65
CA ILE A 29 0.35 -3.47 6.01
C ILE A 29 0.81 -4.85 6.46
N ALA A 30 0.63 -5.89 5.62
CA ALA A 30 1.05 -7.26 5.94
C ALA A 30 2.57 -7.35 6.14
N THR A 31 3.35 -6.68 5.29
CA THR A 31 4.81 -6.64 5.44
C THR A 31 5.20 -5.95 6.74
N GLY A 32 4.58 -4.81 7.08
CA GLY A 32 4.84 -4.11 8.33
C GLY A 32 4.47 -4.95 9.56
N ALA A 33 3.27 -5.53 9.60
CA ALA A 33 2.82 -6.35 10.72
C ALA A 33 3.71 -7.58 10.96
N PHE A 34 4.02 -8.33 9.89
CA PHE A 34 4.82 -9.54 9.99
C PHE A 34 6.28 -9.24 10.34
N PHE A 35 6.83 -8.15 9.79
CA PHE A 35 8.19 -7.72 10.09
C PHE A 35 8.33 -7.21 11.54
N GLY A 36 7.30 -6.54 12.08
CA GLY A 36 7.25 -6.14 13.48
C GLY A 36 7.23 -7.34 14.42
N GLU A 37 6.33 -8.28 14.18
CA GLU A 37 6.21 -9.50 14.99
C GLU A 37 7.48 -10.35 14.94
N TYR A 38 8.13 -10.44 13.76
CA TYR A 38 9.38 -11.19 13.61
C TYR A 38 10.54 -10.57 14.40
N LEU A 39 10.66 -9.23 14.42
CA LEU A 39 11.68 -8.53 15.20
C LEU A 39 11.44 -8.70 16.71
N ASP A 40 10.18 -8.69 17.12
CA ASP A 40 9.79 -8.86 18.52
C ASP A 40 10.08 -10.28 19.01
N LYS A 41 9.79 -11.32 18.21
CA LYS A 41 10.14 -12.71 18.54
C LYS A 41 11.64 -12.94 18.67
N LYS A 42 12.44 -12.22 17.88
CA LYS A 42 13.91 -12.36 17.88
C LYS A 42 14.57 -11.61 19.03
N THR A 43 13.87 -10.61 19.57
CA THR A 43 14.32 -9.83 20.72
C THR A 43 13.60 -10.39 21.93
N THR A 44 14.19 -11.39 22.59
CA THR A 44 13.69 -12.03 23.83
C THR A 44 13.69 -11.05 25.01
N SER A 45 13.04 -9.90 24.84
CA SER A 45 12.88 -8.83 25.80
C SER A 45 11.43 -8.87 26.26
N ASP A 46 11.19 -8.83 27.57
CA ASP A 46 9.84 -8.81 28.17
C ASP A 46 8.95 -7.65 27.68
N ILE A 47 9.55 -6.66 27.02
CA ILE A 47 8.88 -5.46 26.53
C ILE A 47 8.93 -5.46 24.99
N PRO A 48 7.77 -5.49 24.30
CA PRO A 48 7.65 -5.57 22.85
C PRO A 48 7.93 -4.21 22.16
N ILE A 49 9.11 -3.65 22.40
CA ILE A 49 9.49 -2.29 21.98
C ILE A 49 9.54 -2.19 20.45
N TYR A 50 9.99 -3.25 19.78
CA TYR A 50 10.04 -3.30 18.32
C TYR A 50 8.65 -3.34 17.72
N THR A 51 7.72 -4.14 18.26
CA THR A 51 6.31 -4.11 17.83
C THR A 51 5.72 -2.71 17.98
N ILE A 52 5.99 -2.00 19.09
CA ILE A 52 5.46 -0.65 19.32
C ILE A 52 5.97 0.34 18.28
N ILE A 53 7.30 0.42 18.07
CA ILE A 53 7.90 1.34 17.10
C ILE A 53 7.41 1.01 15.69
N LEU A 54 7.38 -0.28 15.35
CA LEU A 54 7.09 -0.72 13.99
C LEU A 54 5.61 -0.61 13.66
N SER A 55 4.72 -0.83 14.63
CA SER A 55 3.29 -0.57 14.49
C SER A 55 3.03 0.93 14.30
N LEU A 56 3.69 1.79 15.07
CA LEU A 56 3.59 3.25 14.92
C LEU A 56 4.10 3.72 13.55
N LEU A 57 5.24 3.18 13.10
CA LEU A 57 5.80 3.45 11.78
C LEU A 57 4.90 2.94 10.65
N SER A 58 4.30 1.75 10.82
CA SER A 58 3.38 1.15 9.86
C SER A 58 2.12 1.99 9.67
N ILE A 59 1.54 2.49 10.77
CA ILE A 59 0.42 3.44 10.74
C ILE A 59 0.82 4.72 10.01
N PHE A 60 2.00 5.26 10.30
CA PHE A 60 2.51 6.47 9.64
C PHE A 60 2.69 6.27 8.13
N LEU A 61 3.28 5.13 7.72
CA LEU A 61 3.44 4.76 6.31
C LEU A 61 2.10 4.55 5.61
N ALA A 62 1.14 3.88 6.26
CA ALA A 62 -0.18 3.64 5.71
C ALA A 62 -0.90 4.96 5.41
N LEU A 63 -0.89 5.89 6.38
CA LEU A 63 -1.47 7.22 6.22
C LEU A 63 -0.77 8.01 5.12
N TYR A 64 0.56 8.06 5.11
CA TYR A 64 1.33 8.73 4.06
C TYR A 64 1.01 8.16 2.68
N TYR A 65 0.95 6.85 2.56
CA TYR A 65 0.67 6.17 1.30
C TYR A 65 -0.76 6.47 0.81
N VAL A 66 -1.77 6.42 1.69
CA VAL A 66 -3.15 6.82 1.37
C VAL A 66 -3.20 8.25 0.86
N LEU A 67 -2.63 9.20 1.61
CA LEU A 67 -2.63 10.62 1.28
C LEU A 67 -1.93 10.89 -0.05
N LYS A 68 -0.71 10.37 -0.23
CA LYS A 68 0.03 10.49 -1.48
C LYS A 68 -0.74 9.92 -2.67
N LYS A 69 -1.45 8.80 -2.46
CA LYS A 69 -2.20 8.14 -3.53
C LYS A 69 -3.46 8.91 -3.91
N ILE A 70 -4.14 9.54 -2.95
CA ILE A 70 -5.28 10.43 -3.20
C ILE A 70 -4.80 11.70 -3.94
N ILE A 71 -3.73 12.34 -3.48
CA ILE A 71 -3.17 13.57 -4.09
C ILE A 71 -2.69 13.30 -5.53
N ASN A 72 -1.88 12.26 -5.75
CA ASN A 72 -1.41 11.91 -7.10
C ASN A 72 -2.54 11.47 -8.04
N HIS A 73 -3.67 10.97 -7.52
CA HIS A 73 -4.83 10.64 -8.35
C HIS A 73 -5.62 11.91 -8.75
N ASN A 74 -5.61 12.93 -7.90
CA ASN A 74 -6.27 14.21 -8.16
C ASN A 74 -5.51 15.05 -9.21
N GLU A 75 -4.18 14.93 -9.25
CA GLU A 75 -3.34 15.66 -10.23
C GLU A 75 -3.43 15.11 -11.67
N LYS A 76 -4.14 13.99 -11.87
CA LYS A 76 -4.28 13.31 -13.17
C LYS A 76 -5.71 13.40 -13.73
N LYS A 77 -6.54 14.31 -13.19
CA LYS A 77 -7.87 14.63 -13.72
C LYS A 77 -7.83 15.93 -14.50
#